data_AF-A0A3N2KZH9-F1
#
_entry.id   AF-A0A3N2KZH9-F1
#
_cell.length_a   1.000
_cell.length_b   1.000
_cell.length_c   1.000
_cell.angle_alpha   90.00
_cell.angle_beta   90.00
_cell.angle_gamma   90.00
#
_symmetry.space_group_name_H-M   'P 1'
#
loop_
_entity.id
_entity.type
_entity.pdbx_description
1 polymer ?
#
loop_
_entity_poly.entity_id
_entity_poly.type
_entity_poly.pdbx_seq_one_letter_code
_entity_poly.pdbx_strand_id
1 'polypeptide(L)'
;MRSRATLVLVITILVVILDQASKIWIKTHFYLGEDVKIFSWFYLYFIENNGMAFGMELGSKLALTLFRIVAVGFLIWYVVKIYALRTIPRGYLVCLAFIIAGAAGNIFDCVFYGLIFDNPAPPQVASLFPAGGGYAPIFLGRVVDMLYFPLFSFIWPSWIPFVGGQQFLFFQPIFNLADAAISCGIIVLIIFYHSYILPPKALAELPER
;
A
#
# COMPACT_ATOMS: atom_id res chain seq x y z
N MET A 1 -17.53 -3.04 23.42
CA MET A 1 -16.13 -3.50 23.33
C MET A 1 -15.92 -4.44 22.14
N ARG A 2 -16.69 -5.54 22.02
CA ARG A 2 -16.61 -6.48 20.87
C ARG A 2 -16.80 -5.79 19.50
N SER A 3 -17.80 -4.91 19.35
CA SER A 3 -18.08 -4.23 18.08
C SER A 3 -16.93 -3.39 17.53
N ARG A 4 -16.06 -2.83 18.39
CA ARG A 4 -14.91 -2.01 17.95
C ARG A 4 -13.76 -2.86 17.43
N ALA A 5 -13.48 -3.98 18.12
CA ALA A 5 -12.50 -4.96 17.64
C ALA A 5 -12.98 -5.60 16.33
N THR A 6 -14.26 -5.96 16.25
CA THR A 6 -14.89 -6.45 15.01
C THR A 6 -14.79 -5.43 13.89
N LEU A 7 -15.05 -4.14 14.16
CA LEU A 7 -14.91 -3.08 13.16
C LEU A 7 -13.49 -3.04 12.56
N VAL A 8 -12.46 -3.00 13.42
CA VAL A 8 -11.05 -3.00 12.97
C VAL A 8 -10.76 -4.25 12.15
N LEU A 9 -11.10 -5.43 12.67
CA LEU A 9 -10.83 -6.70 12.01
C LEU A 9 -11.50 -6.81 10.63
N VAL A 10 -12.79 -6.46 10.55
CA VAL A 10 -13.56 -6.52 9.30
C VAL A 10 -12.95 -5.57 8.26
N ILE A 11 -12.63 -4.33 8.64
CA ILE A 11 -12.00 -3.37 7.73
C ILE A 11 -10.65 -3.89 7.26
N THR A 12 -9.81 -4.40 8.18
CA THR A 12 -8.49 -4.93 7.82
C THR A 12 -8.61 -6.09 6.84
N ILE A 13 -9.49 -7.06 7.11
CA ILE A 13 -9.69 -8.22 6.23
C ILE A 13 -10.22 -7.79 4.87
N LEU A 14 -11.22 -6.90 4.82
CA LEU A 14 -11.82 -6.47 3.56
C LEU A 14 -10.80 -5.74 2.68
N VAL A 15 -10.01 -4.82 3.24
CA VAL A 15 -8.98 -4.09 2.48
C VAL A 15 -7.90 -5.05 1.96
N VAL A 16 -7.43 -6.00 2.78
CA VAL A 16 -6.44 -7.00 2.35
C VAL A 16 -7.00 -7.89 1.23
N ILE A 17 -8.25 -8.35 1.36
CA ILE A 17 -8.89 -9.18 0.31
C ILE A 17 -9.00 -8.40 -1.00
N LEU A 18 -9.46 -7.14 -0.96
CA LEU A 18 -9.60 -6.32 -2.16
C LEU A 18 -8.24 -6.03 -2.81
N ASP A 19 -7.22 -5.72 -2.01
CA ASP A 19 -5.84 -5.53 -2.49
C ASP A 19 -5.32 -6.79 -3.18
N GLN A 20 -5.34 -7.94 -2.50
CA GLN A 20 -4.81 -9.19 -3.03
C GLN A 20 -5.59 -9.68 -4.25
N ALA A 21 -6.93 -9.58 -4.24
CA ALA A 21 -7.74 -9.95 -5.40
C ALA A 21 -7.39 -9.08 -6.62
N SER A 22 -7.23 -7.77 -6.44
CA SER A 22 -6.86 -6.86 -7.53
C SER A 22 -5.47 -7.15 -8.09
N LYS A 23 -4.49 -7.44 -7.22
CA LYS A 23 -3.11 -7.73 -7.61
C LYS A 23 -2.98 -9.07 -8.34
N ILE A 24 -3.63 -10.12 -7.82
CA ILE A 24 -3.68 -11.43 -8.46
C ILE A 24 -4.33 -11.32 -9.84
N TRP A 25 -5.43 -10.56 -9.95
CA TRP A 25 -6.10 -10.36 -11.23
C TRP A 25 -5.19 -9.65 -12.24
N ILE A 26 -4.56 -8.53 -11.86
CA ILE A 26 -3.60 -7.83 -12.72
C ILE A 26 -2.48 -8.76 -13.17
N LYS A 27 -1.84 -9.48 -12.23
CA LYS A 27 -0.69 -10.33 -12.52
C LYS A 27 -1.00 -11.52 -13.44
N THR A 28 -2.27 -11.96 -13.49
CA THR A 28 -2.71 -13.10 -14.31
C THR A 28 -3.42 -12.70 -15.61
N HIS A 29 -3.70 -11.41 -15.81
CA HIS A 29 -4.42 -10.91 -17.00
C HIS A 29 -3.64 -9.86 -17.78
N PHE A 30 -2.61 -9.26 -17.18
CA PHE A 30 -1.74 -8.26 -17.80
C PHE A 30 -0.32 -8.79 -17.89
N TYR A 31 0.38 -8.50 -18.99
CA TYR A 31 1.83 -8.66 -19.03
C TYR A 31 2.52 -7.42 -18.45
N LEU A 32 3.77 -7.57 -18.00
CA LEU A 32 4.51 -6.47 -17.38
C LEU A 32 4.64 -5.27 -18.34
N GLY A 33 4.19 -4.10 -17.91
CA GLY A 33 4.17 -2.88 -18.72
C GLY A 33 2.96 -2.76 -19.67
N GLU A 34 1.94 -3.61 -19.53
CA GLU A 34 0.66 -3.43 -20.23
C GLU A 34 -0.20 -2.37 -19.53
N ASP A 35 -0.79 -1.45 -20.31
CA ASP A 35 -1.80 -0.50 -19.85
C ASP A 35 -3.16 -0.71 -20.51
N VAL A 36 -4.21 -0.46 -19.74
CA VAL A 36 -5.58 -0.32 -20.22
C VAL A 36 -6.12 1.03 -19.76
N LYS A 37 -6.52 1.85 -20.73
CA LYS A 37 -7.20 3.11 -20.49
C LYS A 37 -8.63 2.89 -20.00
N ILE A 38 -8.91 3.32 -18.78
CA ILE A 38 -10.28 3.30 -18.21
C ILE A 38 -10.97 4.64 -18.49
N PHE A 39 -10.30 5.74 -18.17
CA PHE A 39 -10.72 7.11 -18.49
C PHE A 39 -9.54 7.90 -19.06
N SER A 40 -9.76 9.12 -19.55
CA SER A 40 -8.68 10.00 -20.01
C SER A 40 -7.66 10.33 -18.91
N TRP A 41 -8.05 10.25 -17.65
CA TRP A 41 -7.26 10.58 -16.47
C TRP A 41 -6.96 9.37 -15.56
N PHE A 42 -7.35 8.15 -15.98
CA PHE A 42 -7.15 6.93 -15.19
C PHE A 42 -6.87 5.71 -16.07
N TYR A 43 -5.78 5.02 -15.73
CA TYR A 43 -5.28 3.84 -16.41
C TYR A 43 -5.04 2.73 -15.39
N LEU A 44 -5.30 1.49 -15.80
CA LEU A 44 -4.70 0.33 -15.16
C LEU A 44 -3.39 0.06 -15.88
N TYR A 45 -2.26 0.15 -15.18
CA TYR A 45 -0.93 -0.02 -15.77
C TYR A 45 -0.08 -0.92 -14.91
N PHE A 46 0.19 -2.14 -15.39
CA PHE A 46 0.86 -3.15 -14.59
C PHE A 46 2.37 -2.90 -14.50
N ILE A 47 2.84 -2.58 -13.29
CA ILE A 47 4.26 -2.60 -12.96
C ILE A 47 4.52 -3.43 -11.71
N GLU A 48 5.77 -3.85 -11.55
CA GLU A 48 6.25 -4.47 -10.32
C GLU A 48 7.30 -3.59 -9.65
N ASN A 49 7.13 -3.35 -8.36
CA ASN A 49 8.07 -2.61 -7.54
C ASN A 49 8.81 -3.57 -6.60
N ASN A 50 10.10 -3.30 -6.34
CA ASN A 50 10.87 -4.03 -5.34
C ASN A 50 10.40 -3.78 -3.88
N GLY A 51 9.31 -3.02 -3.70
CA GLY A 51 8.72 -2.71 -2.41
C GLY A 51 9.23 -1.41 -1.80
N MET A 52 9.77 -0.51 -2.63
CA MET A 52 10.34 0.78 -2.23
C MET A 52 9.39 1.93 -2.52
N ALA A 53 9.30 2.90 -1.61
CA ALA A 53 8.58 4.13 -1.89
C ALA A 53 9.48 5.09 -2.69
N PHE A 54 8.93 5.69 -3.77
CA PHE A 54 9.58 6.75 -4.55
C PHE A 54 10.95 6.40 -5.18
N GLY A 55 11.21 5.12 -5.46
CA GLY A 55 12.44 4.69 -6.16
C GLY A 55 13.74 4.83 -5.37
N MET A 56 13.70 5.11 -4.05
CA MET A 56 14.89 5.20 -3.20
C MET A 56 15.24 3.84 -2.56
N GLU A 57 16.41 3.29 -2.88
CA GLU A 57 16.98 2.08 -2.25
C GLU A 57 17.57 2.40 -0.87
N LEU A 58 16.74 2.34 0.18
CA LEU A 58 17.23 2.39 1.57
C LEU A 58 17.49 0.96 2.09
N GLY A 59 18.70 0.46 1.86
CA GLY A 59 19.15 -0.84 2.36
C GLY A 59 18.62 -2.05 1.58
N SER A 60 18.81 -3.25 2.12
CA SER A 60 18.39 -4.47 1.43
C SER A 60 16.86 -4.64 1.46
N LYS A 61 16.30 -5.25 0.40
CA LYS A 61 14.88 -5.61 0.32
C LYS A 61 14.38 -6.40 1.53
N LEU A 62 15.23 -7.30 2.04
CA LEU A 62 14.96 -8.05 3.26
C LEU A 62 14.84 -7.11 4.47
N ALA A 63 15.76 -6.16 4.64
CA ALA A 63 15.70 -5.18 5.73
C ALA A 63 14.43 -4.33 5.67
N LEU A 64 14.04 -3.86 4.48
CA LEU A 64 12.80 -3.10 4.27
C LEU A 64 11.55 -3.92 4.64
N THR A 65 11.51 -5.19 4.22
CA THR A 65 10.39 -6.08 4.52
C THR A 65 10.31 -6.40 6.00
N LEU A 66 11.44 -6.71 6.65
CA LEU A 66 11.51 -6.96 8.09
C LEU A 66 11.12 -5.73 8.90
N PHE A 67 11.61 -4.54 8.51
CA PHE A 67 11.20 -3.29 9.13
C PHE A 67 9.68 -3.08 9.06
N ARG A 68 9.08 -3.31 7.88
CA ARG A 68 7.63 -3.20 7.69
C ARG A 68 6.86 -4.19 8.58
N ILE A 69 7.33 -5.43 8.70
CA ILE A 69 6.75 -6.45 9.58
C ILE A 69 6.79 -6.00 11.05
N VAL A 70 7.94 -5.50 11.52
CA VAL A 70 8.08 -5.00 12.90
C VAL A 70 7.16 -3.80 13.13
N ALA A 71 7.09 -2.85 12.19
CA ALA A 71 6.24 -1.68 12.29
C ALA A 71 4.75 -2.06 12.36
N VAL A 72 4.29 -3.01 11.53
CA VAL A 72 2.91 -3.53 11.59
C VAL A 72 2.65 -4.27 12.89
N GLY A 73 3.60 -5.08 13.37
CA GLY A 73 3.49 -5.75 14.67
C GLY A 73 3.31 -4.76 15.83
N PHE A 74 4.07 -3.66 15.82
CA PHE A 74 3.92 -2.57 16.77
C PHE A 74 2.56 -1.88 16.66
N LEU A 75 2.08 -1.58 15.45
CA LEU A 75 0.76 -0.98 15.24
C LEU A 75 -0.38 -1.87 15.73
N ILE A 76 -0.30 -3.19 15.48
CA ILE A 76 -1.27 -4.16 15.98
C ILE A 76 -1.25 -4.17 17.52
N TRP A 77 -0.07 -4.24 18.14
CA TRP A 77 0.06 -4.15 19.60
C TRP A 77 -0.55 -2.86 20.15
N TYR A 78 -0.28 -1.72 19.50
CA TYR A 78 -0.82 -0.42 19.88
C TYR A 78 -2.35 -0.42 19.82
N VAL A 79 -2.95 -0.87 18.71
CA VAL A 79 -4.41 -0.99 18.56
C VAL A 79 -5.02 -1.89 19.63
N VAL A 80 -4.40 -3.03 19.93
CA VAL A 80 -4.85 -3.95 20.99
C VAL A 80 -4.84 -3.28 22.37
N LYS A 81 -3.93 -2.32 22.63
CA LYS A 81 -3.91 -1.55 23.88
C LYS A 81 -5.00 -0.49 23.97
N ILE A 82 -5.42 0.09 22.84
CA ILE A 82 -6.29 1.29 22.85
C ILE A 82 -7.73 1.02 22.40
N TYR A 83 -8.03 -0.08 21.71
CA TYR A 83 -9.35 -0.28 21.07
C TYR A 83 -10.53 -0.30 22.07
N ALA A 84 -10.27 -0.67 23.32
CA ALA A 84 -11.28 -0.75 24.37
C ALA A 84 -11.52 0.60 25.08
N LEU A 85 -10.58 1.56 24.97
CA LEU A 85 -10.66 2.87 25.62
C LEU A 85 -11.78 3.71 24.99
N ARG A 86 -12.79 4.09 25.79
CA ARG A 86 -13.96 4.85 25.31
C ARG A 86 -13.62 6.24 24.80
N THR A 87 -12.54 6.84 25.32
CA THR A 87 -11.97 8.11 24.89
C THR A 87 -11.54 8.14 23.43
N ILE A 88 -11.25 6.96 22.85
CA ILE A 88 -10.77 6.83 21.48
C ILE A 88 -11.95 6.87 20.51
N PRO A 89 -11.95 7.77 19.50
CA PRO A 89 -12.97 7.78 18.46
C PRO A 89 -12.92 6.51 17.60
N ARG A 90 -14.06 6.04 17.10
CA ARG A 90 -14.10 4.90 16.17
C ARG A 90 -13.33 5.20 14.89
N GLY A 91 -13.42 6.43 14.37
CA GLY A 91 -12.72 6.80 13.14
C GLY A 91 -11.19 6.77 13.27
N TYR A 92 -10.63 7.06 14.45
CA TYR A 92 -9.19 6.85 14.70
C TYR A 92 -8.80 5.38 14.54
N LEU A 93 -9.60 4.45 15.09
CA LEU A 93 -9.37 3.02 14.92
C LEU A 93 -9.52 2.57 13.46
N VAL A 94 -10.43 3.20 12.69
CA VAL A 94 -10.57 2.96 11.25
C VAL A 94 -9.31 3.39 10.50
N CYS A 95 -8.74 4.56 10.80
CA CYS A 95 -7.48 4.99 10.18
C CYS A 95 -6.35 3.99 10.45
N LEU A 96 -6.21 3.52 11.70
CA LEU A 96 -5.21 2.52 12.04
C LEU A 96 -5.48 1.18 11.33
N ALA A 97 -6.74 0.77 11.20
CA ALA A 97 -7.12 -0.45 10.46
C ALA A 97 -6.70 -0.36 8.99
N PHE A 98 -6.90 0.78 8.34
CA PHE A 98 -6.47 1.05 6.95
C PHE A 98 -4.95 0.97 6.80
N ILE A 99 -4.19 1.61 7.70
CA ILE A 99 -2.72 1.60 7.69
C ILE A 99 -2.19 0.17 7.87
N ILE A 100 -2.73 -0.57 8.86
CA ILE A 100 -2.36 -1.97 9.12
C ILE A 100 -2.69 -2.84 7.90
N ALA A 101 -3.87 -2.68 7.30
CA ALA A 101 -4.31 -3.48 6.18
C ALA A 101 -3.46 -3.27 4.94
N GLY A 102 -3.19 -2.02 4.57
CA GLY A 102 -2.36 -1.73 3.41
C GLY A 102 -0.92 -2.19 3.62
N ALA A 103 -0.36 -1.97 4.81
CA ALA A 103 0.98 -2.47 5.11
C ALA A 103 1.04 -4.00 5.07
N ALA A 104 0.01 -4.70 5.57
CA ALA A 104 -0.08 -6.16 5.51
C ALA A 104 -0.19 -6.68 4.07
N GLY A 105 -0.98 -6.03 3.20
CA GLY A 105 -1.08 -6.37 1.77
C GLY A 105 0.28 -6.31 1.08
N ASN A 106 1.01 -5.20 1.23
CA ASN A 106 2.35 -5.07 0.63
C ASN A 106 3.41 -5.96 1.30
N ILE A 107 3.26 -6.34 2.58
CA ILE A 107 4.11 -7.38 3.20
C ILE A 107 3.85 -8.73 2.52
N PHE A 108 2.59 -9.08 2.28
CA PHE A 108 2.22 -10.36 1.68
C PHE A 108 2.90 -10.55 0.32
N ASP A 109 2.87 -9.53 -0.53
CA ASP A 109 3.55 -9.53 -1.82
C ASP A 109 5.06 -9.76 -1.66
N CYS A 110 5.71 -8.96 -0.81
CA CYS A 110 7.15 -9.05 -0.58
C CYS A 110 7.57 -10.43 -0.06
N VAL A 111 6.78 -11.03 0.83
CA VAL A 111 7.09 -12.31 1.45
C VAL A 111 6.81 -13.47 0.49
N PHE A 112 5.67 -13.46 -0.21
CA PHE A 112 5.14 -14.66 -0.86
C PHE A 112 5.03 -14.61 -2.38
N TYR A 113 4.90 -13.45 -3.02
CA TYR A 113 4.65 -13.42 -4.48
C TYR A 113 5.81 -14.02 -5.30
N GLY A 114 7.04 -13.94 -4.79
CA GLY A 114 8.19 -14.62 -5.38
C GLY A 114 8.03 -16.13 -5.45
N LEU A 115 7.35 -16.74 -4.47
CA LEU A 115 7.11 -18.18 -4.42
C LEU A 115 5.87 -18.60 -5.21
N ILE A 116 4.86 -17.72 -5.25
CA ILE A 116 3.52 -18.03 -5.78
C ILE A 116 3.49 -17.93 -7.30
N PHE A 117 4.19 -16.97 -7.89
CA PHE A 117 4.08 -16.69 -9.33
C PHE A 117 5.39 -16.92 -10.06
N ASP A 118 5.31 -17.17 -11.36
CA ASP A 118 6.41 -16.92 -12.28
C ASP A 118 6.48 -15.42 -12.68
N ASN A 119 7.41 -15.08 -13.56
CA ASN A 119 7.56 -13.73 -14.11
C ASN A 119 8.04 -13.78 -15.57
N PRO A 120 7.15 -14.17 -16.50
CA PRO A 120 7.53 -14.34 -17.89
C PRO A 120 7.73 -12.98 -18.57
N ALA A 121 8.45 -12.98 -19.69
CA ALA A 121 8.66 -11.77 -20.46
C ALA A 121 7.36 -11.32 -21.15
N PRO A 122 7.14 -10.01 -21.33
CA PRO A 122 6.05 -9.53 -22.18
C PRO A 122 6.10 -10.18 -23.58
N PRO A 123 4.94 -10.54 -24.18
CA PRO A 123 3.58 -10.26 -23.74
C PRO A 123 2.92 -11.41 -22.95
N GLN A 124 3.69 -12.28 -22.30
CA GLN A 124 3.10 -13.35 -21.49
C GLN A 124 2.63 -12.84 -20.12
N VAL A 125 1.53 -13.41 -19.62
CA VAL A 125 0.99 -13.15 -18.28
C VAL A 125 1.51 -14.19 -17.29
N ALA A 126 1.60 -13.83 -16.01
CA ALA A 126 2.09 -14.74 -15.00
C ALA A 126 1.11 -15.88 -14.69
N SER A 127 1.65 -17.04 -14.36
CA SER A 127 0.93 -18.20 -13.88
C SER A 127 1.07 -18.37 -12.36
N LEU A 128 0.03 -18.93 -11.73
CA LEU A 128 0.03 -19.31 -10.33
C LEU A 128 0.64 -20.70 -10.17
N PHE A 129 1.56 -20.85 -9.22
CA PHE A 129 2.24 -22.10 -8.85
C PHE A 129 2.85 -22.83 -10.05
N PRO A 130 3.78 -22.19 -10.78
CA PRO A 130 4.49 -22.82 -11.90
C PRO A 130 5.22 -24.09 -11.43
N ALA A 131 5.27 -25.10 -12.30
CA ALA A 131 5.91 -26.39 -11.97
C ALA A 131 7.40 -26.28 -11.58
N GLY A 132 8.10 -25.25 -12.09
CA GLY A 132 9.50 -24.94 -11.76
C GLY A 132 9.70 -24.16 -10.45
N GLY A 133 8.62 -23.84 -9.72
CA GLY A 133 8.65 -22.91 -8.59
C GLY A 133 8.58 -21.45 -9.04
N GLY A 134 8.25 -20.56 -8.10
CA GLY A 134 8.09 -19.14 -8.40
C GLY A 134 9.40 -18.42 -8.75
N TYR A 135 9.30 -17.17 -9.19
CA TYR A 135 10.44 -16.39 -9.71
C TYR A 135 11.49 -15.98 -8.66
N ALA A 136 11.19 -16.07 -7.35
CA ALA A 136 12.12 -15.68 -6.30
C ALA A 136 11.90 -16.42 -4.97
N PRO A 137 12.93 -16.53 -4.10
CA PRO A 137 12.77 -17.02 -2.74
C PRO A 137 11.83 -16.17 -1.88
N ILE A 138 11.49 -16.69 -0.69
CA ILE A 138 10.75 -15.97 0.34
C ILE A 138 11.39 -14.61 0.67
N PHE A 139 10.57 -13.59 0.96
CA PHE A 139 10.98 -12.19 1.19
C PHE A 139 11.50 -11.42 -0.04
N LEU A 140 11.64 -12.07 -1.19
CA LEU A 140 12.14 -11.45 -2.41
C LEU A 140 11.05 -11.25 -3.47
N GLY A 141 9.78 -11.41 -3.11
CA GLY A 141 8.62 -11.07 -3.96
C GLY A 141 8.50 -9.57 -4.21
N ARG A 142 7.96 -9.17 -5.36
CA ARG A 142 7.73 -7.78 -5.76
C ARG A 142 6.28 -7.38 -5.47
N VAL A 143 6.08 -6.11 -5.17
CA VAL A 143 4.76 -5.49 -4.99
C VAL A 143 4.18 -5.22 -6.36
N VAL A 144 2.91 -5.58 -6.56
CA VAL A 144 2.17 -5.32 -7.80
C VAL A 144 1.48 -3.96 -7.68
N ASP A 145 1.80 -3.05 -8.60
CA ASP A 145 1.15 -1.74 -8.70
C ASP A 145 0.38 -1.64 -10.02
N MET A 146 -0.76 -0.95 -9.99
CA MET A 146 -1.66 -0.91 -11.14
C MET A 146 -2.40 0.41 -11.36
N LEU A 147 -2.58 1.23 -10.32
CA LEU A 147 -3.41 2.42 -10.39
C LEU A 147 -2.57 3.61 -10.85
N TYR A 148 -2.87 4.13 -12.05
CA TYR A 148 -2.15 5.26 -12.63
C TYR A 148 -3.10 6.41 -13.00
N PHE A 149 -2.79 7.62 -12.52
CA PHE A 149 -3.61 8.81 -12.69
C PHE A 149 -2.82 9.98 -13.30
N PRO A 150 -2.59 10.01 -14.62
CA PRO A 150 -1.94 11.12 -15.31
C PRO A 150 -2.90 12.32 -15.42
N LEU A 151 -3.07 13.06 -14.32
CA LEU A 151 -4.11 14.10 -14.23
C LEU A 151 -3.88 15.27 -15.19
N PHE A 152 -2.63 15.75 -15.29
CA PHE A 152 -2.26 16.75 -16.29
C PHE A 152 -0.76 16.72 -16.56
N SER A 153 -0.38 17.16 -17.76
CA SER A 153 1.01 17.39 -18.13
C SER A 153 1.14 18.68 -18.92
N PHE A 154 2.30 19.31 -18.86
CA PHE A 154 2.64 20.48 -19.66
C PHE A 154 4.13 20.48 -19.96
N ILE A 155 4.55 21.19 -21.01
CA ILE A 155 5.96 21.37 -21.33
C ILE A 155 6.41 22.68 -20.66
N TRP A 156 7.47 22.63 -19.87
CA TRP A 156 8.04 23.83 -19.27
C TRP A 156 8.47 24.82 -20.37
N PRO A 157 8.14 26.11 -20.26
CA PRO A 157 8.65 27.12 -21.17
C PRO A 157 10.18 27.06 -21.26
N SER A 158 10.74 27.15 -22.46
CA SER A 158 12.17 26.95 -22.73
C SER A 158 13.09 27.90 -21.95
N TRP A 159 12.57 29.04 -21.48
CA TRP A 159 13.30 30.04 -20.71
C TRP A 159 13.42 29.73 -19.21
N ILE A 160 12.74 28.70 -18.69
CA ILE A 160 12.83 28.33 -17.27
C ILE A 160 14.16 27.60 -17.01
N PRO A 161 15.01 28.10 -16.10
CA PRO A 161 16.26 27.43 -15.74
C PRO A 161 16.03 25.99 -15.26
N PHE A 162 16.97 25.11 -15.57
CA PHE A 162 17.03 23.68 -15.18
C PHE A 162 15.98 22.75 -15.80
N VAL A 163 14.73 23.19 -15.98
CA VAL A 163 13.61 22.33 -16.42
C VAL A 163 12.99 22.76 -17.76
N GLY A 164 13.42 23.88 -18.35
CA GLY A 164 12.89 24.39 -19.62
C GLY A 164 12.93 23.36 -20.75
N GLY A 165 11.80 23.21 -21.46
CA GLY A 165 11.64 22.23 -22.54
C GLY A 165 11.35 20.80 -22.08
N GLN A 166 11.42 20.49 -20.77
CA GLN A 166 11.06 19.17 -20.26
C GLN A 166 9.54 19.05 -20.08
N GLN A 167 9.01 17.84 -20.26
CA GLN A 167 7.62 17.54 -19.94
C GLN A 167 7.47 17.38 -18.43
N PHE A 168 6.64 18.21 -17.82
CA PHE A 168 6.13 18.01 -16.47
C PHE A 168 4.91 17.10 -16.53
N LEU A 169 4.90 16.05 -15.71
CA LEU A 169 3.75 15.19 -15.50
C LEU A 169 3.36 15.25 -14.03
N PHE A 170 2.16 15.76 -13.74
CA PHE A 170 1.65 15.82 -12.38
C PHE A 170 1.21 14.42 -11.95
N PHE A 171 1.75 13.95 -10.82
CA PHE A 171 1.42 12.68 -10.19
C PHE A 171 1.83 11.44 -11.02
N GLN A 172 3.14 11.22 -11.08
CA GLN A 172 3.77 10.06 -11.74
C GLN A 172 3.62 8.71 -11.02
N PRO A 173 3.46 8.62 -9.67
CA PRO A 173 3.43 7.32 -9.00
C PRO A 173 2.31 6.41 -9.52
N ILE A 174 2.66 5.15 -9.73
CA ILE A 174 1.72 4.05 -9.92
C ILE A 174 1.71 3.27 -8.61
N PHE A 175 0.53 2.95 -8.10
CA PHE A 175 0.37 2.38 -6.76
C PHE A 175 -0.77 1.36 -6.75
N ASN A 176 -1.00 0.72 -5.62
CA ASN A 176 -2.06 -0.26 -5.43
C ASN A 176 -3.07 0.15 -4.35
N LEU A 177 -4.06 -0.71 -4.10
CA LEU A 177 -5.08 -0.44 -3.09
C LEU A 177 -4.52 -0.42 -1.67
N ALA A 178 -3.47 -1.20 -1.38
CA ALA A 178 -2.76 -1.14 -0.10
C ALA A 178 -2.12 0.24 0.14
N ASP A 179 -1.44 0.82 -0.86
CA ASP A 179 -0.85 2.16 -0.74
C ASP A 179 -1.92 3.24 -0.55
N ALA A 180 -3.02 3.15 -1.32
CA ALA A 180 -4.16 4.05 -1.16
C ALA A 180 -4.75 3.96 0.26
N ALA A 181 -4.87 2.76 0.82
CA ALA A 181 -5.35 2.57 2.18
C ALA A 181 -4.42 3.22 3.22
N ILE A 182 -3.11 3.03 3.10
CA ILE A 182 -2.12 3.69 3.97
C ILE A 182 -2.24 5.21 3.87
N SER A 183 -2.21 5.75 2.65
CA SER A 183 -2.28 7.20 2.41
C SER A 183 -3.56 7.81 2.96
N CYS A 184 -4.73 7.24 2.66
CA CYS A 184 -6.01 7.71 3.19
C CYS A 184 -6.06 7.64 4.72
N GLY A 185 -5.60 6.52 5.30
CA GLY A 185 -5.55 6.35 6.75
C GLY A 185 -4.69 7.40 7.43
N ILE A 186 -3.48 7.67 6.91
CA ILE A 186 -2.57 8.69 7.43
C ILE A 186 -3.16 10.10 7.28
N ILE A 187 -3.66 10.45 6.09
CA ILE A 187 -4.20 11.80 5.82
C ILE A 187 -5.37 12.10 6.75
N VAL A 188 -6.33 11.19 6.87
CA VAL A 188 -7.51 11.37 7.74
C VAL A 188 -7.08 11.42 9.21
N LEU A 189 -6.11 10.59 9.61
CA LEU A 189 -5.55 10.60 10.97
C LEU A 189 -4.92 11.95 11.31
N ILE A 190 -4.09 12.51 10.42
CA ILE A 190 -3.44 13.81 10.65
C ILE A 190 -4.47 14.95 10.68
N ILE A 191 -5.42 14.98 9.76
CA ILE A 191 -6.38 16.09 9.67
C ILE A 191 -7.37 16.06 10.86
N PHE A 192 -7.98 14.91 11.14
CA PHE A 192 -9.11 14.81 12.06
C PHE A 192 -8.77 14.23 13.43
N TYR A 193 -7.65 13.52 13.55
CA TYR A 193 -7.30 12.77 14.76
C TYR A 193 -5.89 13.07 15.30
N HIS A 194 -5.25 14.17 14.89
CA HIS A 194 -3.90 14.54 15.37
C HIS A 194 -3.78 14.60 16.89
N SER A 195 -4.85 15.01 17.60
CA SER A 195 -4.88 15.07 19.07
C SER A 195 -4.84 13.70 19.76
N TYR A 196 -5.02 12.61 19.00
CA TYR A 196 -5.00 11.22 19.50
C TYR A 196 -3.70 10.49 19.19
N ILE A 197 -2.71 11.17 18.58
CA ILE A 197 -1.36 10.63 18.33
C ILE A 197 -0.55 10.70 19.64
N LEU A 198 -0.91 9.82 20.58
CA LEU A 198 -0.35 9.79 21.93
C LEU A 198 -0.03 8.34 22.34
N PRO A 199 0.88 8.15 23.32
CA PRO A 199 1.13 6.82 23.89
C PRO A 199 -0.12 6.29 24.61
N PRO A 200 -0.31 4.95 24.71
CA PRO A 200 -1.52 4.36 25.29
C PRO A 200 -1.86 4.84 26.71
N LYS A 201 -0.85 5.10 27.54
CA LYS A 201 -1.07 5.64 28.91
C LYS A 201 -1.74 7.01 28.87
N ALA A 202 -1.20 7.94 28.08
CA ALA A 202 -1.76 9.28 27.94
C ALA A 202 -3.19 9.25 27.35
N LEU A 203 -3.47 8.31 26.45
CA LEU A 203 -4.82 8.12 25.90
C LEU A 203 -5.85 7.63 26.93
N ALA A 204 -5.41 6.84 27.93
CA ALA A 204 -6.26 6.36 29.00
C ALA A 204 -6.60 7.47 30.03
N GLU A 205 -5.79 8.53 30.08
CA GLU A 205 -5.97 9.69 30.97
C GLU A 205 -6.86 10.78 30.35
N LEU A 206 -7.25 10.64 29.07
CA LEU A 206 -8.15 11.61 28.44
C LEU A 206 -9.53 11.60 29.12
N PRO A 207 -10.18 12.77 29.29
CA PRO A 207 -11.55 12.80 29.77
C PRO A 207 -12.47 12.10 28.78
N GLU A 208 -13.40 11.27 29.28
CA GLU A 208 -14.48 10.73 28.47
C GLU A 208 -15.32 11.91 27.96
N ARG A 209 -15.46 12.02 26.62
CA ARG A 209 -16.30 13.03 25.96
C ARG A 209 -17.69 12.49 25.71
#